data_AF-A0A8T5UCC8-F1
#
_entry.id   AF-A0A8T5UCC8-F1
#
_cell.length_a   1.000
_cell.length_b   1.000
_cell.length_c   1.000
_cell.angle_alpha   90.00
_cell.angle_beta   90.00
_cell.angle_gamma   90.00
#
_symmetry.space_group_name_H-M   'P 1'
#
loop_
_entity.id
_entity.type
_entity.pdbx_description
1 polymer ?
#
loop_
_entity_poly.entity_id
_entity_poly.type
_entity_poly.pdbx_seq_one_letter_code
_entity_poly.pdbx_strand_id
1 'polypeptide(L)' 'MSKCPYCKVDLHIKDFFEMREYETKRGKIKTREFFKGDSYTIGGSHGVNMWPCPGCDTILGFSEYDSDRAMH' A
#
# COMPACT_ATOMS: atom_id res chain seq x y z
N MET A 1 10.46 6.54 -13.80
CA MET A 1 10.38 7.14 -12.46
C MET A 1 9.18 8.05 -12.44
N SER A 2 8.26 7.84 -11.50
CA SER A 2 7.07 8.68 -11.36
C SER A 2 7.44 9.89 -10.49
N LYS A 3 6.84 11.05 -10.74
CA LYS A 3 7.03 12.24 -9.91
C LYS A 3 5.72 12.66 -9.29
N CYS A 4 5.79 13.21 -8.08
CA CYS A 4 4.62 13.86 -7.47
C CYS A 4 4.18 15.05 -8.35
N PRO A 5 2.91 15.13 -8.76
CA PRO A 5 2.44 16.25 -9.58
C PRO A 5 2.48 17.59 -8.83
N TYR A 6 2.49 17.56 -7.49
CA TYR A 6 2.48 18.74 -6.62
C TYR A 6 3.90 19.22 -6.27
N CYS A 7 4.68 18.43 -5.51
CA CYS A 7 6.00 18.83 -5.02
C CYS A 7 7.18 18.40 -5.92
N LYS A 8 6.91 17.69 -7.02
CA LYS A 8 7.91 17.21 -8.01
C LYS A 8 8.98 16.25 -7.46
N VAL A 9 8.86 15.78 -6.22
CA VAL A 9 9.71 14.72 -5.67
C VAL A 9 9.59 13.45 -6.52
N ASP A 10 10.70 12.73 -6.68
CA ASP A 10 10.68 11.41 -7.28
C ASP A 10 9.98 10.42 -6.36
N LEU A 11 9.14 9.58 -6.96
CA LEU A 11 8.34 8.57 -6.28
C LEU A 11 8.83 7.19 -6.70
N HIS A 12 9.09 6.36 -5.69
CA HIS A 12 9.49 4.98 -5.83
C HIS A 12 8.44 4.06 -5.20
N ILE A 13 8.29 2.86 -5.74
CA ILE A 13 7.34 1.87 -5.20
C ILE A 13 7.64 1.54 -3.73
N LYS A 14 8.92 1.58 -3.33
CA LYS A 14 9.39 1.37 -1.94
C LYS A 14 8.96 2.47 -0.97
N ASP A 15 8.53 3.62 -1.47
CA ASP A 15 7.96 4.68 -0.65
C ASP A 15 6.59 4.26 -0.12
N PHE A 16 5.85 3.46 -0.90
CA PHE A 16 4.49 3.02 -0.59
C PHE A 16 4.41 1.58 -0.05
N PHE A 17 5.41 0.74 -0.31
CA PHE A 17 5.41 -0.68 0.08
C PHE A 17 6.67 -1.09 0.84
N GLU A 18 6.47 -1.85 1.90
CA GLU A 18 7.51 -2.61 2.59
C GLU A 18 7.53 -4.04 2.02
N MET A 19 8.70 -4.47 1.51
CA MET A 19 8.89 -5.86 1.08
C MET A 19 9.45 -6.67 2.23
N ARG A 20 8.74 -7.73 2.64
CA ARG A 20 9.24 -8.70 3.62
C ARG A 20 9.43 -10.05 2.96
N GLU A 21 10.61 -10.62 3.16
CA GLU A 21 10.89 -12.00 2.78
C GLU A 21 10.52 -12.93 3.94
N TYR A 22 9.90 -14.05 3.60
CA TYR A 22 9.56 -15.07 4.57
C TYR A 22 9.76 -16.46 3.96
N GLU A 23 10.24 -17.39 4.78
CA GLU A 23 10.39 -18.77 4.39
C GLU A 23 9.08 -19.53 4.61
N THR A 24 8.63 -20.24 3.60
CA THR A 24 7.45 -21.11 3.71
C THR A 24 7.79 -22.39 4.45
N LYS A 25 6.79 -23.08 5.00
CA LYS A 25 6.93 -24.41 5.64
C LYS A 25 7.59 -25.50 4.75
N ARG A 26 7.76 -25.25 3.45
CA ARG A 26 8.39 -26.13 2.46
C ARG A 26 9.80 -25.65 2.03
N GLY A 27 10.40 -24.71 2.76
CA GLY A 27 11.73 -24.18 2.48
C GLY A 27 11.84 -23.21 1.30
N LYS A 28 10.71 -22.74 0.75
CA LYS A 28 10.72 -21.74 -0.33
C LYS A 28 10.69 -20.33 0.24
N ILE A 29 11.61 -19.47 -0.18
CA ILE A 29 11.59 -18.03 0.10
C ILE A 29 10.49 -17.39 -0.75
N LYS A 30 9.62 -16.61 -0.11
CA LYS A 30 8.61 -15.77 -0.76
C LYS A 30 8.75 -14.34 -0.29
N THR A 31 8.43 -13.41 -1.18
CA THR A 31 8.33 -11.98 -0.87
C THR A 31 6.86 -11.62 -0.73
N ARG A 32 6.52 -10.86 0.32
CA ARG A 32 5.21 -10.24 0.49
C ARG A 32 5.36 -8.74 0.60
N GLU A 33 4.52 -8.03 -0.13
CA GLU A 33 4.44 -6.58 -0.08
C GLU A 33 3.40 -6.16 0.95
N PHE A 34 3.76 -5.19 1.79
CA PHE A 34 2.88 -4.59 2.79
C PHE A 34 2.77 -3.10 2.50
N PHE A 35 1.53 -2.62 2.38
CA PHE A 35 1.27 -1.20 2.19
C PHE A 35 1.71 -0.41 3.43
N LYS A 36 2.43 0.70 3.21
CA LYS A 36 2.96 1.58 4.26
C LYS A 36 2.14 2.87 4.45
N GLY A 37 1.22 3.16 3.53
CA GLY A 37 0.41 4.37 3.61
C GLY A 37 -0.74 4.25 4.61
N ASP A 38 -1.53 5.31 4.70
CA ASP A 38 -2.65 5.37 5.62
C ASP A 38 -3.79 4.47 5.16
N SER A 39 -4.33 3.68 6.08
CA SER A 39 -5.53 2.88 5.85
C SER A 39 -6.64 3.34 6.77
N TYR A 40 -7.83 3.55 6.24
CA TYR A 40 -9.00 3.97 6.99
C TYR A 40 -10.15 2.99 6.80
N THR A 41 -10.82 2.62 7.89
CA THR A 41 -12.01 1.75 7.85
C THR A 41 -13.27 2.61 7.68
N ILE A 42 -14.07 2.35 6.65
CA ILE A 42 -15.32 3.08 6.36
C ILE A 42 -16.53 2.24 6.79
N GLY A 43 -16.49 1.74 8.03
CA GLY A 43 -17.54 0.91 8.62
C GLY A 43 -17.51 -0.56 8.16
N GLY A 44 -17.75 -1.46 9.12
CA GLY A 44 -17.75 -2.91 8.86
C GLY A 44 -16.41 -3.42 8.35
N SER A 45 -16.47 -4.17 7.25
CA SER A 45 -15.37 -4.83 6.52
C SER A 45 -14.79 -3.98 5.37
N HIS A 46 -15.31 -2.76 5.17
CA HIS A 46 -14.82 -1.86 4.12
C HIS A 46 -13.67 -0.99 4.64
N GLY A 47 -12.60 -0.92 3.88
CA GLY A 47 -11.50 -0.02 4.14
C GLY A 47 -10.94 0.61 2.88
N VAL A 48 -10.13 1.64 3.07
CA VAL A 48 -9.49 2.40 2.00
C VAL A 48 -8.04 2.58 2.34
N ASN A 49 -7.16 2.22 1.42
CA ASN A 49 -5.74 2.58 1.47
C ASN A 49 -5.55 3.88 0.73
N MET A 50 -4.89 4.85 1.35
CA MET A 50 -4.59 6.17 0.82
C MET A 50 -3.09 6.27 0.59
N TRP A 51 -2.70 6.86 -0.53
CA TRP A 51 -1.32 6.89 -1.00
C TRP A 51 -0.74 8.31 -0.85
N PRO A 52 -0.29 8.70 0.35
CA PRO A 52 0.29 10.03 0.57
C PRO A 52 1.65 10.14 -0.12
N CYS A 53 1.91 11.30 -0.70
CA CYS A 53 3.24 11.64 -1.20
C CYS A 53 4.24 11.77 -0.02
N PRO A 54 5.39 11.08 -0.02
CA PRO A 54 6.36 11.17 1.08
C PRO A 54 7.02 12.56 1.24
N GLY A 55 6.87 13.46 0.26
CA GLY A 55 7.46 14.79 0.30
C GLY A 55 6.50 15.94 0.64
N CYS A 56 5.19 15.76 0.50
CA CYS A 56 4.21 16.83 0.73
C CYS A 56 2.87 16.36 1.28
N ASP A 57 2.77 15.08 1.69
CA ASP A 57 1.60 14.42 2.28
C ASP A 57 0.30 14.51 1.47
N THR A 58 0.38 15.01 0.23
CA THR A 58 -0.77 15.10 -0.66
C THR A 58 -1.16 13.70 -1.12
N ILE A 59 -2.45 13.38 -1.04
CA ILE A 59 -2.98 12.08 -1.45
C ILE A 59 -2.92 11.96 -2.96
N LEU A 60 -2.13 10.99 -3.44
CA LEU A 60 -1.90 10.73 -4.86
C LEU A 60 -2.90 9.71 -5.44
N GLY A 61 -3.56 8.95 -4.56
CA GLY A 61 -4.53 7.94 -4.96
C GLY A 61 -5.14 7.24 -3.73
N PHE A 62 -6.16 6.45 -4.00
CA PHE A 62 -6.81 5.59 -3.01
C PHE A 62 -7.19 4.26 -3.64
N SER A 63 -7.22 3.20 -2.84
CA SER A 63 -7.76 1.91 -3.24
C SER A 63 -8.69 1.38 -2.15
N GLU A 64 -9.93 1.11 -2.52
CA GLU A 64 -10.92 0.53 -1.62
C GLU A 64 -10.72 -1.00 -1.55
N TYR A 65 -10.94 -1.55 -0.37
CA TYR A 65 -10.97 -2.99 -0.15
C TYR A 65 -12.17 -3.36 0.71
N ASP A 66 -12.71 -4.54 0.45
CA ASP A 66 -13.81 -5.13 1.19
C ASP A 66 -13.33 -6.50 1.65
N SER A 67 -13.18 -6.68 2.97
CA SER A 67 -12.70 -7.93 3.54
C SER A 67 -13.75 -9.04 3.54
N ASP A 68 -15.04 -8.74 3.41
CA ASP A 68 -16.09 -9.77 3.27
C ASP A 68 -16.15 -10.34 1.85
N ARG A 69 -15.84 -9.52 0.85
CA ARG A 69 -15.83 -9.95 -0.56
C ARG A 69 -14.69 -10.93 -0.91
N ALA A 70 -13.71 -11.11 -0.02
CA ALA A 70 -12.60 -12.05 -0.19
C ALA A 70 -12.91 -13.49 0.30
N MET A 71 -14.10 -13.72 0.89
CA MET A 71 -14.50 -15.02 1.45
C MET A 71 -15.46 -15.84 0.56
N HIS A 72 -15.72 -15.41 -0.69
CA HIS A 72 -16.51 -16.16 -1.67
C HIS A 72 -15.72 -16.51 -2.92
#